data_AF-A0A7X7LAU0-F1
#
_entry.id   AF-A0A7X7LAU0-F1
#
_cell.length_a   1.000
_cell.length_b   1.000
_cell.length_c   1.000
_cell.angle_alpha   90.00
_cell.angle_beta   90.00
_cell.angle_gamma   90.00
#
_symmetry.space_group_name_H-M   'P 1'
#
loop_
_entity.id
_entity.type
_entity.pdbx_description
1 polymer ?
#
loop_
_entity_poly.entity_id
_entity_poly.type
_entity_poly.pdbx_seq_one_letter_code
_entity_poly.pdbx_strand_id
1 'polypeptide(L)'
;MKRTIIIVTLVIAAAGLCLSPYLVGMAADAEFRSVVAQVSEQTGAPIESAYHRGWLASRAETTVDLARVIEQKFARADMAAGGALRPFTMVTRHEIMHGPLPFATGRGGAYSLAPAIAAMKNTSTVMLPP
;
A
#
# COMPACT_ATOMS: atom_id res chain seq x y z
N MET A 1 27.35 -13.64 37.53
CA MET A 1 27.19 -14.32 36.22
C MET A 1 25.73 -14.42 35.78
N LYS A 2 24.81 -15.05 36.54
CA LYS A 2 23.39 -15.17 36.14
C LYS A 2 22.69 -13.84 35.82
N ARG A 3 22.93 -12.80 36.63
CA ARG A 3 22.37 -11.44 36.40
C ARG A 3 22.88 -10.81 35.09
N THR A 4 24.17 -10.95 34.79
CA THR A 4 24.77 -10.43 33.56
C THR A 4 24.16 -11.08 32.33
N ILE A 5 23.98 -12.40 32.35
CA ILE A 5 23.34 -13.14 31.26
C ILE A 5 21.91 -12.65 31.04
N ILE A 6 21.12 -12.50 32.10
CA ILE A 6 19.73 -12.00 31.99
C ILE A 6 19.69 -10.60 31.38
N ILE A 7 20.56 -9.69 31.84
CA ILE A 7 20.62 -8.32 31.32
C ILE A 7 20.98 -8.33 29.83
N VAL A 8 21.99 -9.11 29.42
CA VAL A 8 22.39 -9.22 28.02
C VAL A 8 21.26 -9.76 27.16
N THR A 9 20.56 -10.81 27.60
CA THR A 9 19.41 -11.37 26.88
C THR A 9 18.30 -10.34 26.70
N LEU A 10 17.96 -9.57 27.74
CA LEU A 10 16.93 -8.53 27.67
C LEU A 10 17.31 -7.41 26.70
N VAL A 11 18.58 -7.00 26.68
CA VAL A 11 19.08 -5.99 25.74
C VAL A 11 18.98 -6.48 24.30
N ILE A 12 19.37 -7.73 24.04
CA ILE A 12 19.26 -8.34 22.70
C ILE A 12 17.79 -8.44 22.27
N ALA A 13 16.90 -8.88 23.16
CA ALA A 13 15.47 -8.98 22.87
C ALA A 13 14.87 -7.60 22.57
N ALA A 14 15.22 -6.58 23.36
CA ALA A 14 14.78 -5.20 23.13
C ALA A 14 15.28 -4.66 21.79
N ALA A 15 16.56 -4.89 21.47
CA ALA A 15 17.12 -4.49 20.17
C ALA A 15 16.39 -5.17 19.01
N GLY A 16 16.09 -6.46 19.11
CA GLY A 16 15.31 -7.20 18.10
C GLY A 16 13.90 -6.63 17.91
N LEU A 17 13.21 -6.28 19.01
CA LEU A 17 11.89 -5.66 18.97
C LEU A 17 11.90 -4.24 18.37
N CYS A 18 13.01 -3.51 18.52
CA CYS A 18 13.19 -2.21 17.89
C CYS A 18 13.54 -2.33 16.40
N LEU A 19 14.26 -3.38 15.98
CA LEU A 19 14.66 -3.57 14.58
C LEU A 19 13.55 -4.16 13.72
N SER A 20 12.67 -4.98 14.29
CA SER A 20 11.63 -5.68 13.54
C SER A 20 10.65 -4.76 12.78
N PRO A 21 10.14 -3.64 13.33
CA PRO A 21 9.21 -2.77 12.60
C PRO A 21 9.87 -2.16 11.36
N TYR A 22 11.16 -1.82 11.47
CA TYR A 22 11.91 -1.25 10.36
C TYR A 22 12.08 -2.25 9.20
N LEU A 23 12.40 -3.51 9.50
CA LEU A 23 12.54 -4.57 8.49
C LEU A 23 11.20 -4.90 7.83
N VAL A 24 10.13 -4.99 8.61
CA VAL A 24 8.78 -5.22 8.08
C VAL A 24 8.34 -4.04 7.22
N GLY A 25 8.62 -2.81 7.64
CA GLY A 25 8.36 -1.60 6.86
C GLY A 25 9.10 -1.57 5.51
N MET A 26 10.32 -2.12 5.45
CA MET A 26 11.04 -2.30 4.18
C MET A 26 10.35 -3.31 3.26
N ALA A 27 9.91 -4.44 3.80
CA ALA A 27 9.19 -5.45 3.02
C ALA A 27 7.84 -4.91 2.51
N ALA A 28 7.12 -4.14 3.34
CA ALA A 28 5.86 -3.52 2.97
C ALA A 28 6.00 -2.48 1.84
N ASP A 29 7.09 -1.69 1.83
CA ASP A 29 7.40 -0.75 0.75
C ASP A 29 7.70 -1.49 -0.57
N ALA A 30 8.52 -2.54 -0.53
CA ALA A 30 8.82 -3.35 -1.70
C ALA A 30 7.56 -4.00 -2.29
N GLU A 31 6.72 -4.59 -1.44
CA GLU A 31 5.46 -5.21 -1.85
C GLU A 31 4.49 -4.16 -2.42
N PHE A 32 4.35 -3.00 -1.78
CA PHE A 32 3.51 -1.92 -2.28
C PHE A 32 3.94 -1.47 -3.69
N ARG A 33 5.24 -1.27 -3.92
CA ARG A 33 5.76 -0.89 -5.25
C ARG A 33 5.52 -1.98 -6.28
N SER A 34 5.67 -3.25 -5.90
CA SER A 34 5.37 -4.39 -6.77
C SER A 34 3.89 -4.39 -7.19
N VAL A 35 2.98 -4.19 -6.25
CA VAL A 35 1.54 -4.11 -6.53
C VAL A 35 1.21 -2.91 -7.42
N VAL A 36 1.76 -1.72 -7.14
CA VAL A 36 1.54 -0.53 -7.99
C VAL A 36 2.04 -0.77 -9.41
N ALA A 37 3.21 -1.41 -9.58
CA ALA A 37 3.75 -1.76 -10.89
C ALA A 37 2.84 -2.75 -11.64
N GLN A 38 2.38 -3.81 -10.96
CA GLN A 38 1.47 -4.80 -11.55
C GLN A 38 0.14 -4.16 -11.98
N VAL A 39 -0.44 -3.28 -11.15
CA VAL A 39 -1.69 -2.58 -11.50
C VAL A 39 -1.44 -1.62 -12.67
N SER A 40 -0.32 -0.92 -12.71
CA SER A 40 0.04 -0.04 -13.83
C SER A 40 0.18 -0.83 -15.14
N GLU A 41 0.83 -1.99 -15.11
CA GLU A 41 0.95 -2.89 -16.27
C GLU A 41 -0.42 -3.43 -16.73
N GLN A 42 -1.26 -3.87 -15.80
CA GLN A 42 -2.60 -4.41 -16.10
C GLN A 42 -3.60 -3.36 -16.60
N THR A 43 -3.42 -2.11 -16.17
CA THR A 43 -4.29 -1.00 -16.60
C THR A 43 -3.76 -0.29 -17.84
N GLY A 44 -2.47 -0.44 -18.14
CA GLY A 44 -1.75 0.28 -19.19
C GLY A 44 -1.55 1.77 -18.91
N ALA A 45 -2.02 2.26 -17.75
CA ALA A 45 -1.90 3.64 -17.35
C ALA A 45 -0.76 3.81 -16.35
N PRO A 46 0.09 4.84 -16.50
CA PRO A 46 1.10 5.15 -15.50
C PRO A 46 0.41 5.53 -14.18
N ILE A 47 0.81 4.89 -13.09
CA ILE A 47 0.34 5.20 -11.74
C ILE A 47 1.45 5.99 -11.05
N GLU A 48 1.17 7.26 -10.76
CA GLU A 48 2.06 8.06 -9.92
C GLU A 48 1.89 7.64 -8.48
N SER A 49 2.99 7.51 -7.74
CA SER A 49 2.93 7.13 -6.32
C SER A 49 3.93 7.90 -5.47
N ALA A 50 3.50 8.31 -4.29
CA ALA A 50 4.34 8.92 -3.26
C ALA A 50 4.25 8.08 -1.99
N TYR A 51 5.35 7.48 -1.56
CA TYR A 51 5.42 6.62 -0.36
C TYR A 51 6.23 7.30 0.74
N HIS A 52 5.62 7.43 1.91
CA HIS A 52 6.23 7.97 3.13
C HIS A 52 6.29 6.88 4.20
N ARG A 53 7.51 6.42 4.50
CA ARG A 53 7.75 5.40 5.51
C ARG A 53 7.68 5.99 6.91
N GLY A 54 6.89 5.38 7.78
CA GLY A 54 6.93 5.62 9.23
C GLY A 54 7.35 4.36 10.00
N TRP A 55 7.36 4.46 11.33
CA TRP A 55 7.89 3.41 12.20
C TRP A 55 6.98 2.17 12.32
N LEU A 56 5.68 2.39 12.56
CA LEU A 56 4.65 1.34 12.66
C LEU A 56 3.54 1.49 11.61
N ALA A 57 3.58 2.60 10.87
CA ALA A 57 2.62 2.89 9.83
C ALA A 57 3.33 3.71 8.76
N SER A 58 3.08 3.35 7.51
CA SER A 58 3.47 4.13 6.35
C SER A 58 2.24 4.74 5.71
N ARG A 59 2.45 5.82 4.97
CA ARG A 59 1.41 6.46 4.16
C ARG A 59 1.85 6.43 2.71
N ALA A 60 0.92 6.13 1.81
CA ALA A 60 1.17 6.29 0.39
C ALA A 60 0.00 6.98 -0.28
N GLU A 61 0.28 7.69 -1.37
CA GLU A 61 -0.74 8.25 -2.24
C GLU A 61 -0.47 7.74 -3.65
N THR A 62 -1.51 7.22 -4.31
CA THR A 62 -1.47 6.83 -5.72
C THR A 62 -2.42 7.69 -6.53
N THR A 63 -1.96 8.16 -7.67
CA THR A 63 -2.75 8.98 -8.60
C THR A 63 -2.84 8.24 -9.93
N VAL A 64 -4.08 8.05 -10.38
CA VAL A 64 -4.40 7.34 -11.62
C VAL A 64 -5.22 8.25 -12.52
N ASP A 65 -4.77 8.40 -13.77
CA ASP A 65 -5.55 9.03 -14.84
C ASP A 65 -6.53 7.99 -15.40
N LEU A 66 -7.80 8.08 -14.98
CA LEU A 66 -8.83 7.12 -15.38
C LEU A 66 -9.24 7.29 -16.84
N ALA A 67 -9.07 8.47 -17.44
CA ALA A 67 -9.37 8.68 -18.84
C ALA A 67 -8.47 7.79 -19.71
N ARG A 68 -7.17 7.72 -19.39
CA ARG A 68 -6.23 6.82 -20.08
C ARG A 68 -6.58 5.34 -19.91
N VAL A 69 -6.97 4.92 -18.70
CA VAL A 69 -7.39 3.53 -18.45
C VAL A 69 -8.60 3.17 -19.31
N ILE A 70 -9.57 4.08 -19.42
CA ILE A 70 -10.77 3.86 -20.21
C ILE A 70 -10.43 3.83 -21.70
N GLU A 71 -9.63 4.77 -22.20
CA GLU A 71 -9.20 4.81 -23.59
C GLU A 71 -8.50 3.53 -24.03
N GLN A 72 -7.65 2.96 -23.16
CA GLN A 72 -6.94 1.72 -23.46
C GLN A 72 -7.81 0.47 -23.36
N LYS A 73 -8.67 0.36 -22.34
CA LYS A 73 -9.52 -0.83 -22.15
C LYS A 73 -10.76 -0.87 -23.04
N PHE A 74 -11.26 0.29 -23.45
CA PHE A 74 -12.51 0.42 -24.22
C PHE A 74 -12.28 1.00 -25.63
N ALA A 75 -11.07 0.88 -26.18
CA ALA A 75 -10.62 1.57 -27.39
C ALA A 75 -11.59 1.47 -28.61
N ARG A 76 -12.02 2.67 -29.05
CA ARG A 76 -12.44 3.14 -30.39
C ARG A 76 -13.86 2.93 -30.93
N ALA A 77 -14.57 1.83 -30.67
CA ALA A 77 -15.85 1.62 -31.39
C ALA A 77 -17.02 2.49 -30.88
N ASP A 78 -17.19 2.59 -29.55
CA ASP A 78 -18.39 3.24 -28.98
C ASP A 78 -18.17 4.71 -28.54
N MET A 79 -16.91 5.13 -28.38
CA MET A 79 -16.56 6.48 -27.89
C MET A 79 -16.59 7.56 -28.99
N ALA A 80 -16.60 7.15 -30.27
CA ALA A 80 -16.67 8.07 -31.41
C ALA A 80 -18.01 8.85 -31.46
N ALA A 81 -19.05 8.37 -30.77
CA ALA A 81 -20.36 9.03 -30.70
C ALA A 81 -20.49 10.04 -29.53
N GLY A 82 -19.59 10.01 -28.55
CA GLY A 82 -19.76 10.71 -27.26
C GLY A 82 -18.86 11.93 -27.00
N GLY A 83 -17.91 12.23 -27.89
CA GLY A 83 -16.90 13.28 -27.67
C GLY A 83 -15.70 12.80 -26.83
N ALA A 84 -14.62 13.59 -26.83
CA ALA A 84 -13.41 13.26 -26.07
C ALA A 84 -13.72 13.20 -24.56
N LEU A 85 -13.25 12.14 -23.87
CA LEU A 85 -13.35 12.08 -22.42
C LEU A 85 -12.59 13.24 -21.81
N ARG A 86 -13.27 13.99 -20.94
CA ARG A 86 -12.58 14.95 -20.09
C ARG A 86 -11.69 14.17 -19.12
N PRO A 87 -10.45 14.62 -18.87
CA PRO A 87 -9.57 13.97 -17.92
C PRO A 87 -10.22 13.96 -16.54
N PHE A 88 -10.22 12.80 -15.88
CA PHE A 88 -10.66 12.67 -14.51
C PHE A 88 -9.70 11.77 -13.75
N THR A 89 -9.38 12.18 -12.53
CA THR A 89 -8.27 11.63 -11.77
C THR A 89 -8.81 10.92 -10.54
N MET A 90 -8.30 9.72 -10.28
CA MET A 90 -8.51 9.02 -9.02
C MET A 90 -7.27 9.17 -8.16
N VAL A 91 -7.44 9.74 -6.97
CA VAL A 91 -6.41 9.77 -5.93
C VAL A 91 -6.79 8.76 -4.87
N THR A 92 -5.91 7.81 -4.59
CA THR A 92 -6.09 6.84 -3.50
C THR A 92 -5.03 7.06 -2.44
N ARG A 93 -5.48 7.32 -1.22
CA ARG A 93 -4.64 7.40 -0.04
C ARG A 93 -4.63 6.06 0.67
N HIS A 94 -3.43 5.62 1.02
CA HIS A 94 -3.15 4.34 1.63
C HIS A 94 -2.54 4.58 3.02
N GLU A 95 -3.11 3.95 4.03
CA GLU A 95 -2.52 3.82 5.35
C GLU A 95 -2.10 2.36 5.54
N ILE A 96 -0.79 2.13 5.65
CA ILE A 96 -0.16 0.82 5.64
C ILE A 96 0.42 0.56 7.02
N MET A 97 -0.30 -0.21 7.83
CA MET A 97 0.10 -0.55 9.19
C MET A 97 1.02 -1.76 9.16
N HIS A 98 2.22 -1.63 9.73
CA HIS A 98 3.25 -2.66 9.79
C HIS A 98 3.94 -2.66 11.16
N GLY A 99 4.40 -3.81 11.64
CA GLY A 99 4.99 -3.87 12.98
C GLY A 99 5.17 -5.29 13.50
N PRO A 100 5.64 -5.44 14.74
CA PRO A 100 6.00 -6.75 15.32
C PRO A 100 4.79 -7.66 15.52
N LEU A 101 3.57 -7.12 15.47
CA LEU A 101 2.31 -7.87 15.53
C LEU A 101 1.39 -7.45 14.39
N PRO A 102 1.47 -8.11 13.22
CA PRO A 102 0.49 -7.95 12.18
C PRO A 102 -0.76 -8.76 12.57
N PHE A 103 -1.68 -8.16 13.32
CA PHE A 103 -3.01 -8.75 13.45
C PHE A 103 -3.70 -8.60 12.10
N ALA A 104 -3.64 -9.64 11.26
CA ALA A 104 -4.43 -9.70 10.06
C ALA A 104 -5.90 -9.74 10.48
N THR A 105 -6.61 -8.62 10.36
CA THR A 105 -8.07 -8.64 10.43
C THR A 105 -8.57 -9.32 9.15
N GLY A 106 -9.07 -10.55 9.28
CA GLY A 106 -9.74 -11.27 8.21
C GLY A 106 -11.00 -10.53 7.73
N ARG A 107 -11.53 -10.95 6.58
CA ARG A 107 -12.80 -10.43 6.04
C ARG A 107 -13.90 -10.50 7.11
N GLY A 108 -14.53 -9.37 7.42
CA GLY A 108 -15.59 -9.27 8.42
C GLY A 108 -15.12 -8.96 9.86
N GLY A 109 -13.85 -8.62 10.07
CA GLY A 109 -13.33 -8.23 11.40
C GLY A 109 -12.91 -9.41 12.28
N ALA A 110 -12.92 -10.64 11.76
CA ALA A 110 -12.39 -11.80 12.47
C ALA A 110 -10.85 -11.73 12.56
N TYR A 111 -10.27 -11.91 13.74
CA TYR A 111 -8.82 -11.99 13.89
C TYR A 111 -8.28 -13.24 13.20
N SER A 112 -7.35 -13.07 12.27
CA SER A 112 -6.58 -14.16 11.66
C SER A 112 -5.19 -14.18 12.28
N LEU A 113 -4.74 -15.39 12.65
CA LEU A 113 -3.35 -15.63 13.06
C LEU A 113 -2.44 -15.90 11.85
N ALA A 114 -2.95 -15.76 10.62
CA ALA A 114 -2.12 -15.88 9.44
C ALA A 114 -1.08 -14.74 9.43
N PRO A 115 0.20 -15.05 9.19
CA PRO A 115 1.23 -14.02 9.09
C PRO A 115 0.92 -13.09 7.92
N ALA A 116 0.82 -11.79 8.21
CA ALA A 116 0.70 -10.74 7.21
C ALA A 116 1.89 -9.79 7.32
N ILE A 117 2.37 -9.26 6.19
CA ILE A 117 3.47 -8.28 6.20
C ILE A 117 2.95 -6.91 6.66
N ALA A 118 1.76 -6.53 6.21
CA ALA A 118 1.09 -5.29 6.58
C ALA A 118 -0.42 -5.39 6.40
N ALA A 119 -1.16 -4.53 7.08
CA ALA A 119 -2.57 -4.27 6.82
C ALA A 119 -2.72 -2.90 6.15
N MET A 120 -3.57 -2.81 5.14
CA MET A 120 -3.71 -1.59 4.33
C MET A 120 -5.16 -1.10 4.34
N LYS A 121 -5.34 0.18 4.69
CA LYS A 121 -6.61 0.90 4.57
C LYS A 121 -6.52 1.90 3.42
N ASN A 122 -7.47 1.83 2.50
CA ASN A 122 -7.51 2.66 1.31
C ASN A 122 -8.68 3.64 1.37
N THR A 123 -8.46 4.87 0.93
CA THR A 123 -9.50 5.88 0.72
C THR A 123 -9.30 6.49 -0.65
N SER A 124 -10.24 6.23 -1.55
CA SER A 124 -10.19 6.70 -2.93
C SER A 124 -11.14 7.89 -3.11
N THR A 125 -10.66 8.92 -3.78
CA THR A 125 -11.43 10.09 -4.19
C THR A 125 -11.32 10.21 -5.70
N VAL A 126 -12.48 10.25 -6.37
CA VAL A 126 -12.56 10.45 -7.82
C VAL A 126 -12.94 11.90 -8.06
N MET A 127 -12.06 12.63 -8.75
CA MET A 127 -12.31 14.02 -9.13
C MET A 127 -12.90 14.05 -10.53
N LEU A 128 -14.17 14.44 -10.63
CA LEU A 128 -14.83 14.65 -11.90
C LEU A 128 -14.49 16.06 -12.43
N PRO A 129 -14.35 16.20 -13.75
CA PRO A 129 -14.21 17.52 -14.36
C PRO A 129 -15.51 18.31 -14.16
N PRO A 130 -15.43 19.65 -14.09
CA PRO A 130 -16.60 20.51 -14.03
C PRO A 130 -17.48 20.37 -15.28
#